data_AF-A0ABD7C8I0-F1
#
_entry.id   AF-A0ABD7C8I0-F1
#
_cell.length_a   1.000
_cell.length_b   1.000
_cell.length_c   1.000
_cell.angle_alpha   90.00
_cell.angle_beta   90.00
_cell.angle_gamma   90.00
#
_symmetry.space_group_name_H-M   'P 1'
#
loop_
_entity.id
_entity.type
_entity.pdbx_description
1 polymer ?
#
loop_
_entity_poly.entity_id
_entity_poly.type
_entity_poly.pdbx_seq_one_letter_code
_entity_poly.pdbx_strand_id
1 'polypeptide(L)'
;MNINTEIPGIWVFHGAGARFAGGVFVSRESGLTWAAKHSLTGVLTRYPLNEGAYDQALRLGTFTPKRPEQREALFIGGFTCASMEHVHVEDGIPQ
;
A
#
# COMPACT_ATOMS: atom_id res chain seq x y z
N MET A 1 3.19 -23.09 20.18
CA MET A 1 3.97 -22.37 19.16
C MET A 1 3.20 -21.11 18.83
N ASN A 2 3.71 -19.94 19.24
CA ASN A 2 3.16 -18.67 18.76
C ASN A 2 3.71 -18.48 17.35
N ILE A 3 2.95 -18.93 16.36
CA ILE A 3 3.16 -18.49 14.99
C ILE A 3 2.77 -17.01 14.95
N ASN A 4 3.74 -16.12 15.15
CA ASN A 4 3.65 -14.75 14.67
C ASN A 4 3.54 -14.82 13.14
N THR A 5 2.35 -15.08 12.64
CA THR A 5 2.01 -14.94 11.23
C THR A 5 1.85 -13.45 10.96
N GLU A 6 2.97 -12.72 10.93
CA GLU A 6 2.95 -11.48 10.18
C GLU A 6 2.59 -11.82 8.74
N ILE A 7 1.49 -11.24 8.26
CA ILE A 7 1.09 -11.41 6.87
C ILE A 7 2.22 -10.81 6.01
N PRO A 8 2.83 -11.60 5.10
CA PRO A 8 3.84 -11.09 4.20
C PRO A 8 3.30 -9.87 3.45
N GLY A 9 4.07 -8.80 3.40
CA GLY A 9 3.71 -7.58 2.68
C GLY A 9 4.39 -7.54 1.32
N ILE A 10 3.69 -7.07 0.30
CA ILE A 10 4.23 -6.76 -1.01
C ILE A 10 4.19 -5.26 -1.20
N TRP A 11 5.25 -4.69 -1.75
CA TRP A 11 5.36 -3.26 -1.99
C TRP A 11 4.88 -2.92 -3.39
N VAL A 12 3.92 -2.02 -3.50
CA VAL A 12 3.29 -1.61 -4.76
C VAL A 12 3.60 -0.14 -5.00
N PHE A 13 4.20 0.17 -6.15
CA PHE A 13 4.46 1.54 -6.56
C PHE A 13 3.31 2.07 -7.42
N HIS A 14 2.73 3.20 -7.03
CA HIS A 14 1.82 3.99 -7.86
C HIS A 14 2.47 5.32 -8.20
N GLY A 15 2.66 5.57 -9.50
CA GLY A 15 3.16 6.85 -9.98
C GLY A 15 2.15 7.98 -9.74
N ALA A 16 2.62 9.21 -9.60
CA ALA A 16 1.76 10.38 -9.45
C ALA A 16 0.78 10.48 -10.64
N GLY A 17 -0.53 10.50 -10.35
CA GLY A 17 -1.59 10.55 -11.36
C GLY A 17 -1.83 9.23 -12.13
N ALA A 18 -1.10 8.15 -11.80
CA ALA A 18 -1.27 6.87 -12.47
C ALA A 18 -2.58 6.19 -12.08
N ARG A 19 -3.28 5.62 -13.08
CA ARG A 19 -4.49 4.81 -12.86
C ARG A 19 -4.17 3.42 -12.32
N PHE A 20 -3.00 2.89 -12.66
CA PHE A 20 -2.56 1.54 -12.32
C PHE A 20 -1.18 1.57 -11.67
N ALA A 21 -0.85 0.49 -10.95
CA ALA A 21 0.48 0.32 -10.37
C ALA A 21 1.56 0.26 -11.46
N GLY A 22 2.69 0.92 -11.20
CA GLY A 22 3.87 0.88 -12.06
C GLY A 22 4.84 -0.26 -11.74
N GLY A 23 4.79 -0.79 -10.51
CA GLY A 23 5.69 -1.86 -10.08
C GLY A 23 5.24 -2.56 -8.80
N VAL A 24 5.67 -3.80 -8.64
CA VAL A 24 5.36 -4.67 -7.49
C VAL A 24 6.65 -5.34 -7.03
N PHE A 25 6.95 -5.26 -5.74
CA PHE A 25 8.25 -5.58 -5.17
C PHE A 25 8.11 -6.38 -3.88
N VAL A 26 9.03 -7.31 -3.67
CA VAL A 26 9.06 -8.15 -2.44
C VAL A 26 9.61 -7.40 -1.23
N SER A 27 10.28 -6.27 -1.44
CA SER A 27 10.84 -5.45 -0.36
C SER A 27 10.75 -3.97 -0.66
N ARG A 28 10.85 -3.15 0.39
CA ARG A 28 10.89 -1.69 0.28
C ARG A 28 12.07 -1.24 -0.55
N GLU A 29 13.23 -1.82 -0.27
CA GLU A 29 14.53 -1.44 -0.84
C GLU A 29 14.56 -1.70 -2.35
N SER A 30 13.97 -2.81 -2.80
CA SER A 30 13.90 -3.12 -4.22
C SER A 30 12.97 -2.16 -4.98
N GLY A 31 11.85 -1.78 -4.37
CA GLY A 31 10.97 -0.73 -4.91
C GLY A 31 11.63 0.65 -4.97
N LEU A 32 12.32 1.06 -3.91
CA LEU A 32 13.04 2.34 -3.86
C LEU A 32 14.23 2.38 -4.83
N THR A 33 14.98 1.28 -4.95
CA THR A 33 16.08 1.16 -5.93
C THR A 33 15.55 1.33 -7.36
N TRP A 34 14.42 0.71 -7.67
CA TRP A 34 13.77 0.85 -8.97
C TRP A 34 13.27 2.28 -9.20
N ALA A 35 12.63 2.91 -8.20
CA ALA A 35 12.16 4.28 -8.31
C ALA A 35 13.31 5.28 -8.52
N ALA A 36 14.42 5.11 -7.80
CA ALA A 36 15.63 5.92 -7.96
C ALA A 36 16.25 5.78 -9.36
N LYS A 37 16.37 4.54 -9.87
CA LYS A 37 16.90 4.25 -11.21
C LYS A 37 16.14 5.00 -12.31
N HIS A 38 14.85 5.23 -12.13
CA HIS A 38 13.96 5.80 -13.13
C HIS A 38 13.50 7.23 -12.81
N SER A 39 14.04 7.87 -11.76
CA SER A 39 13.65 9.21 -11.29
C SER A 39 12.13 9.38 -11.13
N LEU A 40 11.47 8.38 -10.53
CA LEU A 40 10.01 8.36 -10.45
C LEU A 40 9.47 9.23 -9.31
N THR A 41 8.32 9.85 -9.57
CA THR A 41 7.50 10.54 -8.56
C THR A 41 6.21 9.76 -8.31
N GLY A 42 5.90 9.47 -7.04
CA GLY A 42 4.76 8.64 -6.67
C GLY A 42 4.78 8.19 -5.22
N VAL A 43 4.12 7.07 -4.93
CA VAL A 43 4.09 6.46 -3.60
C VAL A 43 4.39 4.96 -3.70
N LEU A 44 5.24 4.47 -2.81
CA LEU A 44 5.52 3.06 -2.63
C LEU A 44 4.83 2.58 -1.34
N THR A 45 3.80 1.75 -1.47
CA THR A 45 2.95 1.32 -0.34
C THR A 45 3.06 -0.18 -0.11
N ARG A 46 3.20 -0.61 1.14
CA ARG A 46 3.14 -2.01 1.54
C ARG A 46 1.69 -2.48 1.64
N TYR A 47 1.31 -3.39 0.75
CA TYR A 47 0.04 -4.09 0.78
C TYR A 47 0.20 -5.47 1.43
N PRO A 48 -0.78 -5.92 2.25
CA PRO A 48 -0.80 -7.31 2.70
C PRO A 48 -1.00 -8.30 1.55
N LEU A 49 -0.37 -9.46 1.65
CA LEU A 49 -0.63 -10.59 0.77
C LEU A 49 -1.84 -11.40 1.29
N ASN A 50 -2.73 -11.80 0.39
CA ASN A 50 -3.95 -12.59 0.70
C ASN A 50 -4.96 -11.90 1.65
N GLU A 51 -4.85 -10.59 1.86
CA GLU A 51 -5.80 -9.80 2.64
C GLU A 51 -6.01 -8.46 1.90
N GLY A 52 -7.23 -7.92 1.89
CA GLY A 52 -7.48 -6.60 1.32
C GLY A 52 -6.96 -5.49 2.25
N ALA A 53 -6.56 -4.35 1.69
CA ALA A 53 -6.13 -3.20 2.51
C ALA A 53 -7.23 -2.73 3.48
N TYR A 54 -8.50 -2.83 3.07
CA TYR A 54 -9.67 -2.54 3.91
C TYR A 54 -9.74 -3.48 5.13
N ASP A 55 -9.66 -4.79 4.89
CA ASP A 55 -9.76 -5.81 5.95
C ASP A 55 -8.59 -5.71 6.93
N GLN A 56 -7.38 -5.46 6.41
CA GLN A 56 -6.22 -5.19 7.26
C GLN A 56 -6.44 -3.97 8.15
N ALA A 57 -6.95 -2.87 7.60
CA ALA A 57 -7.17 -1.65 8.37
C ALA A 57 -8.21 -1.84 9.48
N LEU A 58 -9.26 -2.64 9.23
CA LEU A 58 -10.21 -3.07 10.25
C LEU A 58 -9.56 -3.94 11.32
N ARG A 59 -8.81 -4.97 10.91
CA ARG A 59 -8.14 -5.91 11.82
C ARG A 59 -7.12 -5.21 12.73
N LEU A 60 -6.41 -4.22 12.21
CA LEU A 60 -5.45 -3.40 12.97
C LEU A 60 -6.12 -2.28 13.76
N GLY A 61 -7.42 -2.05 13.61
CA GLY A 61 -8.14 -0.95 14.27
C GLY A 61 -7.74 0.44 13.77
N THR A 62 -7.03 0.54 12.65
CA THR A 62 -6.60 1.82 12.05
C THR A 62 -7.70 2.47 11.21
N PHE A 63 -8.76 1.72 10.92
CA PHE A 63 -9.96 2.21 10.26
C PHE A 63 -11.22 1.68 10.95
N THR A 64 -12.27 2.51 11.02
CA THR A 64 -13.60 2.11 11.48
C THR A 64 -14.64 2.75 10.57
N PRO A 65 -15.48 1.96 9.87
CA PRO A 65 -16.52 2.49 8.99
C PRO A 65 -17.57 3.22 9.82
N LYS A 66 -17.74 4.52 9.57
CA LYS A 66 -18.72 5.40 10.23
C LYS A 66 -19.98 5.63 9.40
N ARG A 67 -19.93 5.32 8.10
CA ARG A 67 -21.06 5.50 7.18
C ARG A 67 -21.37 4.22 6.40
N PRO A 68 -22.62 4.00 5.96
CA PRO A 68 -22.99 2.83 5.17
C PRO A 68 -22.15 2.67 3.90
N GLU A 69 -21.86 3.76 3.19
CA GLU A 69 -21.11 3.70 1.92
C GLU A 69 -19.70 3.11 2.09
N GLN A 70 -19.11 3.25 3.29
CA GLN A 70 -17.77 2.72 3.60
C GLN A 70 -17.74 1.19 3.71
N ARG A 71 -18.89 0.52 3.62
CA ARG A 71 -19.03 -0.94 3.60
C ARG A 71 -19.41 -1.47 2.21
N GLU A 72 -19.57 -0.59 1.23
CA GLU A 72 -19.98 -0.98 -0.13
C GLU A 72 -18.79 -1.47 -0.96
N ALA A 73 -19.08 -2.35 -1.93
CA ALA A 73 -18.06 -2.99 -2.77
C ALA A 73 -17.17 -1.99 -3.52
N LEU A 74 -17.74 -0.87 -3.98
CA LEU A 74 -16.99 0.20 -4.64
C LEU A 74 -15.96 0.84 -3.70
N PHE A 75 -16.35 1.10 -2.45
CA PHE A 75 -15.46 1.67 -1.46
C PHE A 75 -14.36 0.69 -1.06
N ILE A 76 -14.73 -0.57 -0.81
CA ILE A 76 -13.77 -1.63 -0.44
C ILE A 76 -12.75 -1.87 -1.56
N GLY A 77 -13.20 -1.93 -2.82
CA GLY A 77 -12.32 -2.17 -3.97
C GLY A 77 -11.35 -1.03 -4.27
N GLY A 78 -11.69 0.20 -3.89
CA GLY A 78 -10.82 1.37 -4.03
C GLY A 78 -10.13 1.77 -2.72
N PHE A 79 -10.21 0.96 -1.66
CA PHE A 79 -9.78 1.38 -0.34
C PHE A 79 -8.26 1.60 -0.28
N THR A 80 -7.90 2.75 0.27
CA THR A 80 -6.54 3.10 0.68
C THR A 80 -6.64 3.78 2.04
N CYS A 81 -5.62 3.64 2.89
CA CYS A 81 -5.53 4.46 4.09
C CYS A 81 -4.11 4.95 4.35
N ALA A 82 -3.99 6.15 4.90
CA ALA A 82 -2.70 6.74 5.26
C ALA A 82 -1.97 5.98 6.38
N SER A 83 -2.66 5.10 7.10
CA SER A 83 -2.06 4.23 8.12
C SER A 83 -1.33 3.02 7.54
N MET A 84 -1.46 2.76 6.24
CA MET A 84 -0.62 1.76 5.57
C MET A 84 0.83 2.21 5.60
N GLU A 85 1.77 1.28 5.73
CA GLU A 85 3.18 1.62 5.58
C GLU A 85 3.43 2.06 4.13
N HIS A 86 3.90 3.29 3.95
CA HIS A 86 4.17 3.85 2.63
C HIS A 86 5.32 4.85 2.68
N VAL A 87 5.88 5.12 1.50
CA VAL A 87 6.97 6.09 1.30
C VAL A 87 6.63 6.93 0.09
N HIS A 88 6.62 8.25 0.26
CA HIS A 88 6.56 9.18 -0.86
C HIS A 88 7.90 9.19 -1.58
N VAL A 89 7.88 9.25 -2.90
CA VAL A 89 9.08 9.36 -3.72
C VAL A 89 8.90 10.57 -4.64
N GLU A 90 9.90 11.43 -4.69
CA GLU A 90 9.97 12.59 -5.58
C GLU A 90 11.27 12.54 -6.36
N ASP A 91 11.17 12.48 -7.69
CA ASP A 91 12.30 12.37 -8.63
C ASP A 91 13.28 11.23 -8.27
N GLY A 92 12.74 10.12 -7.77
CA GLY A 92 13.50 8.96 -7.33
C GLY A 92 14.03 9.02 -5.90
N ILE A 93 13.75 10.10 -5.15
CA ILE A 93 14.23 10.34 -3.79
C ILE A 93 13.09 10.09 -2.78
N PRO A 94 13.27 9.16 -1.82
CA PRO A 94 12.33 8.95 -0.71
C PRO A 94 12.16 10.21 0.16
N GLN A 95 10.92 10.54 0.52
CA GLN A 95 10.55 11.63 1.43
C GLN A 95 10.02 11.11 2.77
#